data_AF-A0A7W9SWG4-F1
#
_entry.id   AF-A0A7W9SWG4-F1
#
_cell.length_a   1.000
_cell.length_b   1.000
_cell.length_c   1.000
_cell.angle_alpha   90.00
_cell.angle_beta   90.00
_cell.angle_gamma   90.00
#
_symmetry.space_group_name_H-M   'P 1'
#
loop_
_entity.id
_entity.type
_entity.pdbx_description
1 polymer ?
#
loop_
_entity_poly.entity_id
_entity_poly.type
_entity_poly.pdbx_seq_one_letter_code
_entity_poly.pdbx_strand_id
1 'polypeptide(L)' 'MVSIKVVSEATGSVVRGSRVVVYSGGNHVQYTDDKGLAHFEDVSPGSHTVYIDGKEKGVLYLSGITPVYI' A
#
# COMPACT_ATOMS: atom_id res chain seq x y z
N MET A 1 -4.18 12.72 1.93
CA MET A 1 -4.35 11.27 2.14
C MET A 1 -3.94 10.52 0.90
N VAL A 2 -3.24 9.40 1.08
CA VAL A 2 -2.98 8.40 0.03
C VAL A 2 -3.45 7.04 0.51
N SER A 3 -3.70 6.12 -0.41
CA SER A 3 -4.10 4.75 -0.09
C SER A 3 -3.46 3.78 -1.05
N ILE A 4 -3.12 2.59 -0.56
CA ILE A 4 -2.58 1.50 -1.37
C ILE A 4 -3.65 0.43 -1.48
N LYS A 5 -4.02 0.07 -2.72
CA LYS A 5 -4.95 -1.02 -2.99
C LYS A 5 -4.18 -2.29 -3.33
N VAL A 6 -4.25 -3.29 -2.47
CA VAL A 6 -3.56 -4.57 -2.69
C VAL A 6 -4.47 -5.51 -3.48
N VAL A 7 -3.97 -5.99 -4.61
CA VAL A 7 -4.70 -6.85 -5.54
C VAL A 7 -3.88 -8.11 -5.81
N SER A 8 -4.50 -9.27 -5.78
CA SER A 8 -3.85 -10.53 -6.16
C SER A 8 -3.63 -10.55 -7.67
N GLU A 9 -2.40 -10.75 -8.12
CA GLU A 9 -2.08 -10.87 -9.56
C GLU A 9 -2.75 -12.10 -10.18
N ALA A 10 -2.82 -13.20 -9.42
CA ALA A 10 -3.41 -14.46 -9.88
C ALA A 10 -4.92 -14.40 -10.12
N THR A 11 -5.66 -13.60 -9.33
CA THR A 11 -7.13 -13.61 -9.33
C THR A 11 -7.76 -12.27 -9.70
N GLY A 12 -7.00 -11.17 -9.70
CA GLY A 12 -7.52 -9.82 -9.82
C GLY A 12 -8.36 -9.35 -8.61
N SER A 13 -8.49 -10.18 -7.57
CA SER A 13 -9.29 -9.87 -6.38
C SER A 13 -8.50 -9.03 -5.38
N VAL A 14 -9.21 -8.25 -4.58
CA VAL A 14 -8.60 -7.46 -3.50
C VAL A 14 -8.11 -8.37 -2.38
N VAL A 15 -7.00 -7.99 -1.75
CA VAL A 15 -6.42 -8.75 -0.63
C VAL A 15 -6.65 -7.96 0.66
N ARG A 16 -7.51 -8.48 1.55
CA ARG A 16 -7.75 -7.90 2.89
C ARG A 16 -6.72 -8.38 3.90
N GLY A 17 -6.46 -7.58 4.93
CA GLY A 17 -5.58 -7.93 6.05
C GLY A 17 -4.08 -7.95 5.75
N SER A 18 -3.65 -7.60 4.53
CA SER A 18 -2.23 -7.48 4.21
C SER A 18 -1.60 -6.31 4.98
N ARG A 19 -0.42 -6.53 5.54
CA ARG A 19 0.37 -5.50 6.22
C ARG A 19 1.11 -4.67 5.17
N VAL A 20 0.76 -3.39 5.08
CA VAL A 20 1.39 -2.42 4.17
C VAL A 20 2.27 -1.48 4.97
N VAL A 21 3.52 -1.32 4.55
CA VAL A 21 4.48 -0.36 5.13
C VAL A 21 4.91 0.62 4.06
N VAL A 22 4.81 1.92 4.36
CA VAL A 22 5.32 3.00 3.52
C VAL A 22 6.47 3.69 4.27
N TYR A 23 7.63 3.78 3.62
CA TYR A 23 8.79 4.50 4.16
C TYR A 23 8.80 5.95 3.69
N SER A 24 8.52 6.89 4.59
CA SER A 24 8.41 8.33 4.31
C SER A 24 9.06 9.17 5.42
N GLY A 25 10.39 9.16 5.49
CA GLY A 25 11.11 9.74 6.65
C GLY A 25 10.89 8.97 7.96
N GLY A 26 10.20 7.83 7.89
CA GLY A 26 9.81 6.94 8.99
C GLY A 26 8.93 5.80 8.47
N ASN A 27 8.61 4.83 9.33
CA ASN A 27 7.73 3.70 8.97
C ASN A 27 6.26 4.06 9.26
N HIS A 28 5.44 4.09 8.22
CA HIS A 28 3.98 4.14 8.36
C HIS A 28 3.41 2.75 8.08
N VAL A 29 2.66 2.19 9.03
CA VAL A 29 2.14 0.82 8.94
C VAL A 29 0.63 0.86 8.96
N GLN A 30 0.01 0.20 7.98
CA GLN A 30 -1.44 -0.01 7.93
C GLN A 30 -1.79 -1.40 7.42
N TYR A 31 -3.03 -1.81 7.65
CA TYR A 31 -3.57 -3.07 7.16
C TYR A 31 -4.67 -2.81 6.14
N THR A 32 -4.76 -3.66 5.12
CA THR A 32 -5.82 -3.52 4.13
C THR A 32 -7.19 -3.88 4.71
N ASP A 33 -8.18 -3.02 4.45
CA ASP A 33 -9.58 -3.22 4.83
C ASP A 33 -10.29 -4.25 3.92
N ASP A 34 -11.61 -4.38 4.06
CA ASP A 34 -12.44 -5.29 3.24
C ASP A 34 -12.47 -4.92 1.74
N LYS A 35 -12.05 -3.70 1.38
CA LYS A 35 -11.89 -3.25 -0.01
C LYS A 35 -10.45 -3.42 -0.51
N GLY A 36 -9.57 -4.02 0.31
CA GLY A 36 -8.15 -4.19 0.01
C GLY A 36 -7.34 -2.89 0.11
N LEU A 37 -7.84 -1.87 0.81
CA LEU A 37 -7.21 -0.55 0.92
C LEU A 37 -6.50 -0.39 2.25
N ALA A 38 -5.24 0.01 2.21
CA ALA A 38 -4.50 0.54 3.35
C ALA A 38 -4.49 2.08 3.27
N HIS A 39 -5.03 2.75 4.27
CA HIS A 39 -5.26 4.19 4.29
C HIS A 39 -4.19 4.95 5.07
N PHE A 40 -3.48 5.87 4.43
CA PHE A 40 -2.44 6.68 5.04
C PHE A 40 -2.83 8.16 5.01
N GLU A 41 -3.23 8.70 6.17
CA GLU A 41 -3.64 10.09 6.32
C GLU A 41 -2.44 11.03 6.41
N ASP A 42 -1.39 10.61 7.14
CA ASP A 42 -0.18 11.39 7.42
C ASP A 42 0.93 11.23 6.36
N VAL A 43 0.69 10.48 5.29
CA VAL A 43 1.65 10.31 4.18
C VAL A 43 1.27 11.26 3.05
N SER A 44 2.19 12.18 2.76
CA SER A 44 2.07 13.09 1.62
C SER A 44 2.20 12.34 0.28
N PRO A 45 1.47 12.75 -0.77
CA PRO A 45 1.68 12.22 -2.11
C PRO A 45 3.14 12.36 -2.57
N GLY A 46 3.65 11.36 -3.29
CA GLY A 46 5.04 11.35 -3.72
C GLY A 46 5.63 9.95 -3.86
N SER A 47 6.92 9.88 -4.21
CA SER A 47 7.66 8.62 -4.34
C SER A 47 8.09 8.09 -2.98
N HIS A 48 7.63 6.90 -2.62
CA HIS A 48 7.96 6.24 -1.35
C HIS A 48 8.32 4.77 -1.57
N THR A 49 9.15 4.21 -0.70
CA THR A 49 9.41 2.76 -0.71
C THR A 49 8.27 2.02 -0.03
N VAL A 50 7.73 1.00 -0.68
CA VAL A 50 6.56 0.25 -0.20
C VAL A 50 6.93 -1.21 0.08
N TYR A 51 6.44 -1.74 1.20
CA TYR A 51 6.50 -3.15 1.53
C TYR A 51 5.08 -3.69 1.75
N ILE A 52 4.81 -4.90 1.27
CA ILE A 52 3.57 -5.62 1.53
C ILE A 52 3.94 -6.99 2.10
N ASP A 53 3.42 -7.30 3.29
CA ASP A 53 3.68 -8.54 4.02
C ASP A 53 5.19 -8.84 4.15
N GLY A 54 5.98 -7.78 4.37
CA GLY A 54 7.43 -7.83 4.52
C GLY A 54 8.23 -7.92 3.22
N LYS A 55 7.57 -8.00 2.06
CA LYS A 55 8.23 -8.01 0.74
C LYS A 55 8.28 -6.60 0.16
N GLU A 56 9.45 -6.17 -0.26
CA GLU A 56 9.62 -4.89 -0.95
C GLU A 56 8.91 -4.92 -2.32
N LYS A 57 8.15 -3.87 -2.60
CA LYS A 57 7.47 -3.63 -3.89
C LYS A 57 8.14 -2.54 -4.71
N GLY A 58 9.19 -1.93 -4.16
CA GLY A 58 9.99 -0.88 -4.77
C GLY A 58 9.52 0.53 -4.42
N VAL A 59 10.05 1.52 -5.14
CA VAL A 59 9.67 2.92 -5.02
C VAL A 59 8.45 3.18 -5.89
N LEU A 60 7.34 3.55 -5.27
CA LEU A 60 6.05 3.83 -5.93
C LEU A 60 5.66 5.29 -5.75
N TYR A 61 5.12 5.89 -6.79
CA TYR A 61 4.50 7.21 -6.68
C TYR A 61 3.08 7.05 -6.11
N LEU A 62 2.88 7.46 -4.86
CA LEU A 62 1.61 7.40 -4.17
C LEU A 62 0.78 8.65 -4.43
N SER A 63 -0.42 8.49 -4.98
CA SER A 63 -1.38 9.58 -5.19
C SER A 63 -2.80 9.04 -5.15
N GLY A 64 -3.66 9.63 -4.32
CA GLY A 64 -5.04 9.15 -4.16
C GLY A 64 -5.09 7.66 -3.78
N ILE A 65 -5.42 6.80 -4.74
CA ILE A 65 -5.39 5.33 -4.61
C ILE A 65 -4.38 4.76 -5.60
N THR A 66 -3.34 4.10 -5.10
CA THR A 66 -2.32 3.42 -5.91
C THR A 66 -2.52 1.91 -5.82
N PRO A 67 -2.88 1.22 -6.92
CA PRO A 67 -2.97 -0.24 -6.91
C PRO A 67 -1.58 -0.89 -6.94
N VAL A 68 -1.41 -1.96 -6.15
CA VAL A 68 -0.20 -2.79 -6.12
C VAL A 68 -0.62 -4.25 -6.23
N TYR A 69 -0.05 -4.93 -7.21
CA TYR A 69 -0.33 -6.33 -7.49
C TYR A 69 0.67 -7.24 -6.77
N ILE A 70 0.18 -8.30 -6.12
CA ILE A 70 0.97 -9.24 -5.33
C ILE A 70 0.71 -10.70 -5.66
#